data_AF-A0A543IBS1-F1
#
_entry.id   AF-A0A543IBS1-F1
#
_cell.length_a   1.000
_cell.length_b   1.000
_cell.length_c   1.000
_cell.angle_alpha   90.00
_cell.angle_beta   90.00
_cell.angle_gamma   90.00
#
_symmetry.space_group_name_H-M   'P 1'
#
loop_
_entity.id
_entity.type
_entity.pdbx_description
1 polymer ?
#
loop_
_entity_poly.entity_id
_entity_poly.type
_entity_poly.pdbx_seq_one_letter_code
_entity_poly.pdbx_strand_id
1 'polypeptide(L)'
;MPSISEAERFDFAFDRRLQRPLSLMGVRPSTAYALITASRLVVRFGPWTIRTPLENITGAEVTGPYATWKVAGVRVSWADRGLTLGTSAEQGVCIRFHRPIRGVDPTGLLRHPGLTLTLADSPAAARRLEEIASALHRAENTGGRTAGRGRSRTGRAHASR
;
A
#
# COMPACT_ATOMS: atom_id res chain seq x y z
N MET A 1 2.11 26.31 -0.88
CA MET A 1 2.52 25.18 -1.74
C MET A 1 3.14 24.13 -0.84
N PRO A 2 2.43 23.07 -0.42
CA PRO A 2 3.06 22.05 0.42
C PRO A 2 4.06 21.25 -0.42
N SER A 3 5.26 21.13 0.11
CA SER A 3 6.42 20.48 -0.49
C SER A 3 6.14 19.02 -0.82
N ILE A 4 6.39 18.62 -2.07
CA ILE A 4 6.25 17.24 -2.60
C ILE A 4 7.40 16.33 -2.10
N SER A 5 8.21 16.80 -1.14
CA SER A 5 9.51 16.22 -0.79
C SER A 5 9.54 15.31 0.43
N GLU A 6 8.46 15.18 1.21
CA GLU A 6 8.50 14.39 2.46
C GLU A 6 8.18 12.93 2.17
N ALA A 7 9.20 12.18 1.78
CA ALA A 7 9.10 10.73 1.69
C ALA A 7 9.21 10.15 3.11
N GLU A 8 8.13 9.55 3.59
CA GLU A 8 8.05 8.99 4.95
C GLU A 8 8.53 7.54 4.92
N ARG A 9 9.53 7.22 5.74
CA ARG A 9 10.15 5.90 5.80
C ARG A 9 9.73 5.17 7.08
N PHE A 10 9.28 3.93 6.90
CA PHE A 10 8.98 3.00 7.98
C PHE A 10 9.90 1.79 7.88
N ASP A 11 10.65 1.52 8.95
CA ASP A 11 11.50 0.34 9.01
C ASP A 11 10.71 -0.88 9.50
N PHE A 12 11.18 -2.08 9.10
CA PHE A 12 10.58 -3.33 9.55
C PHE A 12 10.94 -3.64 11.00
N ALA A 13 10.01 -4.20 11.76
CA ALA A 13 10.27 -4.73 13.09
C ALA A 13 11.01 -6.07 12.97
N PHE A 14 12.18 -6.23 13.57
CA PHE A 14 12.96 -7.47 13.50
C PHE A 14 12.95 -8.23 14.83
N ASP A 15 12.28 -9.38 14.86
CA ASP A 15 12.41 -10.32 15.97
C ASP A 15 13.81 -10.93 15.96
N ARG A 16 14.50 -10.88 17.10
CA ARG A 16 15.87 -11.40 17.25
C ARG A 16 16.03 -12.87 16.81
N ARG A 17 14.96 -13.66 16.94
CA ARG A 17 14.88 -15.07 16.52
C ARG A 17 14.82 -15.24 15.01
N LEU A 18 14.21 -14.30 14.30
CA LEU A 18 14.02 -14.32 12.84
C LEU A 18 15.14 -13.58 12.09
N GLN A 19 15.84 -12.67 12.76
CA GLN A 19 16.88 -11.84 12.14
C GLN A 19 18.00 -12.66 11.49
N ARG A 20 18.51 -13.70 12.15
CA ARG A 20 19.59 -14.55 11.60
C ARG A 20 19.17 -15.28 10.32
N PRO A 21 18.10 -16.10 10.30
CA PRO A 21 17.70 -16.80 9.09
C PRO A 21 17.34 -15.84 7.94
N LEU A 22 16.68 -14.71 8.24
CA LEU A 22 16.34 -13.70 7.24
C LEU A 22 17.57 -13.01 6.64
N SER A 23 18.61 -12.76 7.46
CA SER A 23 19.84 -12.11 7.00
C SER A 23 20.64 -12.94 5.98
N LEU A 24 20.49 -14.27 6.00
CA LEU A 24 21.06 -15.19 5.01
C LEU A 24 20.35 -15.08 3.66
N MET A 25 19.06 -14.72 3.67
CA MET A 25 18.28 -14.42 2.45
C MET A 25 18.41 -12.96 2.00
N GLY A 26 19.34 -12.19 2.59
CA GLY A 26 19.57 -10.78 2.25
C GLY A 26 18.57 -9.80 2.88
N VAL A 27 17.64 -10.27 3.70
CA VAL A 27 16.65 -9.45 4.42
C VAL A 27 17.27 -8.99 5.75
N ARG A 28 17.66 -7.72 5.80
CA ARG A 28 18.38 -7.10 6.93
C ARG A 28 17.73 -5.74 7.24
N PRO A 29 17.93 -5.16 8.43
CA PRO A 29 17.39 -3.84 8.76
C PRO A 29 17.76 -2.74 7.74
N SER A 30 18.95 -2.81 7.15
CA SER A 30 19.39 -1.86 6.11
C SER A 30 18.73 -2.08 4.75
N THR A 31 18.19 -3.27 4.48
CA THR A 31 17.60 -3.66 3.20
C THR A 31 16.09 -3.89 3.28
N ALA A 32 15.46 -3.67 4.43
CA ALA A 32 14.03 -3.85 4.65
C ALA A 32 13.38 -2.57 5.18
N TYR A 33 12.60 -1.90 4.32
CA TYR A 33 11.89 -0.66 4.66
C TYR A 33 10.71 -0.42 3.71
N ALA A 34 9.71 0.31 4.19
CA ALA A 34 8.65 0.89 3.38
C ALA A 34 8.87 2.39 3.26
N LEU A 35 8.69 2.94 2.06
CA LEU A 35 8.81 4.35 1.74
C LEU A 35 7.50 4.83 1.10
N ILE A 36 6.83 5.76 1.76
CA ILE A 36 5.66 6.45 1.24
C ILE A 36 6.15 7.76 0.65
N THR A 37 6.18 7.83 -0.68
CA THR A 37 6.54 9.05 -1.41
C THR A 37 5.28 9.88 -1.70
N ALA A 38 5.41 10.99 -2.43
CA ALA A 38 4.26 11.78 -2.82
C ALA A 38 3.23 11.06 -3.72
N SER A 39 3.64 10.02 -4.46
CA SER A 39 2.75 9.32 -5.42
C SER A 39 2.85 7.80 -5.41
N ARG A 40 3.84 7.23 -4.72
CA ARG A 40 4.11 5.79 -4.73
C ARG A 40 4.45 5.27 -3.34
N LEU A 41 3.99 4.05 -3.08
CA LEU A 41 4.51 3.20 -2.02
C LEU A 41 5.62 2.31 -2.61
N VAL A 42 6.80 2.37 -2.00
CA VAL A 42 7.96 1.54 -2.34
C VAL A 42 8.32 0.70 -1.13
N VAL A 43 8.20 -0.62 -1.25
CA VAL A 43 8.59 -1.56 -0.19
C VAL A 43 9.82 -2.32 -0.65
N ARG A 44 10.92 -2.18 0.08
CA ARG A 44 12.11 -3.01 -0.09
C ARG A 44 12.15 -4.05 1.01
N PHE A 45 12.43 -5.29 0.64
CA PHE A 45 12.59 -6.39 1.58
C PHE A 45 13.73 -7.28 1.09
N GLY A 46 14.95 -6.99 1.54
CA GLY A 46 16.14 -7.66 1.06
C GLY A 46 16.35 -7.49 -0.45
N PRO A 47 16.40 -8.57 -1.25
CA PRO A 47 16.55 -8.50 -2.70
C PRO A 47 15.25 -8.08 -3.42
N TRP A 48 14.10 -8.18 -2.76
CA TRP A 48 12.81 -7.88 -3.36
C TRP A 48 12.45 -6.40 -3.21
N THR A 49 11.80 -5.85 -4.23
CA THR A 49 11.29 -4.48 -4.22
C THR A 49 9.93 -4.43 -4.88
N ILE A 50 8.94 -3.96 -4.15
CA ILE A 50 7.57 -3.74 -4.59
C ILE A 50 7.37 -2.24 -4.79
N ARG A 51 6.77 -1.88 -5.92
CA ARG A 51 6.43 -0.48 -6.23
C ARG A 51 4.99 -0.43 -6.68
N THR A 52 4.17 0.36 -6.00
CA THR A 52 2.77 0.57 -6.36
C THR A 52 2.42 2.06 -6.28
N PRO A 53 1.66 2.59 -7.24
CA PRO A 53 1.05 3.90 -7.10
C PRO A 53 0.15 3.96 -5.86
N LEU A 54 0.08 5.13 -5.20
CA LEU A 54 -0.80 5.33 -4.03
C LEU A 54 -2.29 5.32 -4.43
N GLU A 55 -2.63 5.75 -5.65
CA GLU A 55 -3.96 5.60 -6.25
C GLU A 55 -4.43 4.14 -6.34
N ASN A 56 -3.50 3.19 -6.29
CA ASN A 56 -3.86 1.78 -6.36
C ASN A 56 -4.20 1.21 -4.98
N ILE A 57 -4.10 2.00 -3.91
CA ILE A 57 -4.37 1.58 -2.54
C ILE A 57 -5.82 1.90 -2.18
N THR A 58 -6.56 0.88 -1.75
CA THR A 58 -7.96 1.02 -1.33
C THR A 58 -8.10 1.26 0.17
N GLY A 59 -7.09 0.84 0.94
CA GLY A 59 -7.05 1.05 2.39
C GLY A 59 -5.89 0.30 3.03
N ALA A 60 -5.63 0.61 4.29
CA ALA A 60 -4.61 0.00 5.11
C ALA A 60 -5.11 -0.20 6.55
N GLU A 61 -4.95 -1.40 7.08
CA GLU A 61 -5.43 -1.75 8.41
C GLU A 61 -4.32 -2.34 9.26
N VAL A 62 -4.30 -2.00 10.55
CA VAL A 62 -3.42 -2.67 11.51
C VAL A 62 -3.96 -4.06 11.76
N THR A 63 -3.07 -5.04 11.73
CA THR A 63 -3.37 -6.47 11.83
C THR A 63 -2.40 -7.14 12.79
N GLY A 64 -2.88 -8.17 13.46
CA GLY A 64 -2.16 -8.86 14.53
C GLY A 64 -2.92 -8.78 15.87
N PRO A 65 -2.36 -9.38 16.94
CA PRO A 65 -1.11 -10.13 16.97
C PRO A 65 -1.22 -11.47 16.25
N TYR A 66 -0.10 -11.93 15.70
CA TYR A 66 -0.06 -13.18 14.95
C TYR A 66 0.64 -14.29 15.74
N ALA A 67 0.29 -15.56 15.48
CA ALA A 67 1.06 -16.67 16.04
C ALA A 67 2.50 -16.64 15.51
N THR A 68 3.49 -16.70 16.39
CA THR A 68 4.93 -16.46 16.08
C THR A 68 5.49 -17.37 14.98
N TRP A 69 4.95 -18.58 14.83
CA TRP A 69 5.35 -19.53 13.78
C TRP A 69 4.66 -19.26 12.41
N LYS A 70 3.62 -18.42 12.38
CA LYS A 70 2.84 -18.10 11.17
C LYS A 70 3.36 -16.89 10.38
N VAL A 71 4.25 -16.06 10.96
CA VAL A 71 4.67 -14.77 10.35
C VAL A 71 6.12 -14.73 9.87
N ALA A 72 6.91 -15.76 10.14
CA ALA A 72 8.31 -15.76 9.71
C ALA A 72 8.45 -15.83 8.17
N GLY A 73 9.00 -14.76 7.57
CA GLY A 73 9.47 -14.72 6.18
C GLY A 73 8.50 -14.14 5.15
N VAL A 74 8.81 -14.36 3.87
CA VAL A 74 7.92 -14.08 2.75
C VAL A 74 6.90 -15.21 2.68
N ARG A 75 5.62 -14.90 2.91
CA ARG A 75 4.53 -15.88 2.75
C ARG A 75 3.56 -15.40 1.69
N VAL A 76 3.32 -16.28 0.72
CA VAL A 76 2.19 -16.15 -0.19
C VAL A 76 1.06 -16.99 0.39
N SER A 77 0.03 -16.37 0.95
CA SER A 77 -1.19 -17.08 1.32
C SER A 77 -1.90 -17.48 0.03
N TRP A 78 -2.03 -18.78 -0.23
CA TRP A 78 -2.76 -19.27 -1.40
C TRP A 78 -4.29 -19.08 -1.28
N ALA A 79 -4.82 -19.08 -0.05
CA ALA A 79 -6.26 -18.91 0.21
C ALA A 79 -6.73 -17.49 -0.11
N ASP A 80 -5.96 -16.47 0.29
CA ASP A 80 -6.32 -15.05 0.12
C ASP A 80 -5.50 -14.34 -0.97
N ARG A 81 -4.57 -15.05 -1.62
CA ARG A 81 -3.53 -14.52 -2.50
C ARG A 81 -2.69 -13.39 -1.87
N GLY A 82 -2.75 -13.19 -0.55
CA GLY A 82 -2.02 -12.14 0.16
C GLY A 82 -0.52 -12.42 0.24
N LEU A 83 0.28 -11.36 0.18
CA LEU A 83 1.73 -11.43 0.35
C LEU A 83 2.11 -10.84 1.71
N THR A 84 2.68 -11.65 2.59
CA THR A 84 3.19 -11.21 3.89
C THR A 84 4.70 -11.11 3.84
N LEU A 85 5.22 -9.94 4.22
CA LEU A 85 6.64 -9.70 4.46
C LEU A 85 6.82 -9.56 5.97
N GLY A 86 7.07 -10.69 6.62
CA GLY A 86 7.10 -10.77 8.08
C GLY A 86 8.50 -10.95 8.64
N THR A 87 8.93 -9.98 9.44
CA THR A 87 10.15 -9.99 10.26
C THR A 87 9.84 -9.98 11.76
N SER A 88 8.59 -9.72 12.15
CA SER A 88 8.07 -9.81 13.51
C SER A 88 6.64 -10.35 13.55
N ALA A 89 6.23 -10.98 14.65
CA ALA A 89 4.87 -11.48 14.82
C ALA A 89 3.93 -10.56 15.63
N GLU A 90 4.44 -9.46 16.20
CA GLU A 90 3.68 -8.61 17.12
C GLU A 90 2.55 -7.85 16.43
N GLN A 91 2.86 -7.18 15.33
CA GLN A 91 1.90 -6.37 14.57
C GLN A 91 2.35 -6.21 13.13
N GLY A 92 1.40 -5.94 12.24
CA GLY A 92 1.66 -5.55 10.86
C GLY A 92 0.59 -4.61 10.32
N VAL A 93 0.87 -4.02 9.17
CA VAL A 93 -0.09 -3.29 8.37
C VAL A 93 -0.46 -4.12 7.15
N CYS A 94 -1.74 -4.41 6.97
CA CYS A 94 -2.29 -5.05 5.78
C CYS A 94 -2.78 -3.95 4.83
N ILE A 95 -2.19 -3.88 3.63
CA ILE A 95 -2.50 -2.90 2.61
C ILE A 95 -3.31 -3.59 1.52
N ARG A 96 -4.49 -3.05 1.19
CA ARG A 96 -5.39 -3.56 0.16
C ARG A 96 -5.26 -2.74 -1.11
N PHE A 97 -5.29 -3.40 -2.27
CA PHE A 97 -5.12 -2.75 -3.56
C PHE A 97 -6.33 -2.91 -4.50
N HIS A 98 -6.61 -1.88 -5.29
CA HIS A 98 -7.61 -1.91 -6.36
C HIS A 98 -7.22 -2.87 -7.48
N ARG A 99 -5.95 -2.81 -7.90
CA ARG A 99 -5.36 -3.72 -8.89
C ARG A 99 -4.32 -4.59 -8.18
N PRO A 100 -4.36 -5.92 -8.38
CA PRO A 100 -3.38 -6.81 -7.78
C PRO A 100 -1.95 -6.42 -8.15
N ILE A 101 -1.06 -6.39 -7.16
CA ILE A 101 0.34 -6.02 -7.34
C ILE A 101 1.20 -7.25 -7.65
N ARG A 102 2.27 -7.04 -8.42
CA ARG A 102 3.37 -8.01 -8.61
C ARG A 102 4.46 -7.65 -7.61
N GLY A 103 4.95 -8.60 -6.82
CA GLY A 103 5.82 -8.22 -5.70
C GLY A 103 7.06 -9.07 -5.50
N VAL A 104 6.90 -10.39 -5.40
CA VAL A 104 7.96 -11.22 -4.77
C VAL A 104 8.20 -12.56 -5.48
N ASP A 105 7.33 -12.95 -6.39
CA ASP A 105 7.54 -14.17 -7.17
C ASP A 105 8.57 -13.95 -8.30
N PRO A 106 9.58 -14.83 -8.47
CA PRO A 106 10.63 -14.71 -9.49
C PRO A 106 10.09 -14.69 -10.94
N THR A 107 8.87 -15.17 -11.19
CA THR A 107 8.22 -15.14 -12.50
C THR A 107 7.25 -13.96 -12.66
N GLY A 108 6.96 -13.22 -11.58
CA GLY A 108 6.03 -12.09 -11.58
C GLY A 108 4.59 -12.45 -11.96
N LEU A 109 4.21 -13.73 -11.88
CA LEU A 109 2.87 -14.23 -12.24
C LEU A 109 1.87 -14.06 -11.09
N LEU A 110 2.31 -14.19 -9.84
CA LEU A 110 1.44 -14.11 -8.68
C LEU A 110 1.02 -12.67 -8.42
N ARG A 111 -0.30 -12.47 -8.49
CA ARG A 111 -1.00 -11.22 -8.35
C ARG A 111 -1.61 -11.16 -6.95
N HIS A 112 -1.09 -10.28 -6.11
CA HIS A 112 -1.48 -10.19 -4.72
C HIS A 112 -2.46 -9.03 -4.52
N PRO A 113 -3.72 -9.28 -4.10
CA PRO A 113 -4.68 -8.22 -3.81
C PRO A 113 -4.38 -7.50 -2.48
N GLY A 114 -3.56 -8.11 -1.61
CA GLY A 114 -3.14 -7.53 -0.34
C GLY A 114 -1.66 -7.75 -0.04
N LEU A 115 -1.05 -6.80 0.66
CA LEU A 115 0.34 -6.80 1.12
C LEU A 115 0.41 -6.51 2.62
N THR A 116 0.91 -7.47 3.39
CA THR A 116 1.11 -7.31 4.83
C THR A 116 2.57 -7.02 5.14
N LEU A 117 2.85 -5.94 5.86
CA LEU A 117 4.18 -5.51 6.27
C LEU A 117 4.27 -5.45 7.79
N THR A 118 5.28 -6.09 8.38
CA THR A 118 5.51 -6.02 9.85
C THR A 118 6.45 -4.86 10.15
N LEU A 119 5.91 -3.66 10.22
CA LEU A 119 6.67 -2.41 10.45
C LEU A 119 6.80 -2.13 11.94
N ALA A 120 7.91 -1.48 12.33
CA ALA A 120 8.16 -1.04 13.70
C ALA A 120 7.00 -0.17 14.22
N ASP A 121 6.49 0.73 13.38
CA ASP A 121 5.29 1.51 13.65
C ASP A 121 4.20 1.21 12.61
N SER A 122 3.57 0.05 12.74
CA SER A 122 2.46 -0.37 11.86
C SER A 122 1.22 0.54 12.00
N PRO A 123 0.83 1.01 13.21
CA PRO A 123 -0.25 1.99 13.37
C PRO A 123 -0.03 3.30 12.63
N ALA A 124 1.15 3.91 12.73
CA ALA A 124 1.44 5.15 12.02
C ALA A 124 1.41 4.95 10.51
N ALA A 125 2.01 3.86 10.01
CA ALA A 125 1.98 3.53 8.59
C ALA A 125 0.56 3.31 8.06
N ALA A 126 -0.29 2.58 8.79
CA ALA A 126 -1.68 2.34 8.42
C ALA A 126 -2.48 3.65 8.35
N ARG A 127 -2.38 4.47 9.41
CA ARG A 127 -3.04 5.78 9.45
C ARG A 127 -2.62 6.66 8.28
N ARG A 128 -1.33 6.71 7.96
CA ARG A 128 -0.82 7.53 6.87
C ARG A 128 -1.37 7.10 5.51
N LEU A 129 -1.41 5.80 5.25
CA LEU A 129 -1.95 5.25 4.01
C LEU A 129 -3.47 5.48 3.88
N GLU A 130 -4.22 5.37 4.98
CA GLU A 130 -5.65 5.67 5.03
C GLU A 130 -5.94 7.16 4.76
N GLU A 131 -5.17 8.07 5.35
CA GLU A 131 -5.28 9.52 5.10
C GLU A 131 -5.08 9.86 3.62
N ILE A 132 -4.07 9.24 2.99
CA ILE A 132 -3.78 9.39 1.56
C ILE A 132 -4.90 8.81 0.69
N ALA A 133 -5.32 7.57 0.95
CA ALA A 133 -6.38 6.92 0.19
C ALA A 133 -7.69 7.72 0.26
N SER A 134 -8.04 8.23 1.43
CA SER A 134 -9.21 9.08 1.64
C SER A 134 -9.10 10.43 0.92
N ALA A 135 -7.91 11.02 0.87
CA ALA A 135 -7.68 12.28 0.15
C ALA A 135 -7.82 12.10 -1.37
N LEU A 136 -7.29 11.00 -1.92
CA LEU A 136 -7.38 10.68 -3.34
C LEU A 136 -8.84 10.43 -3.77
N HIS A 137 -9.59 9.61 -3.01
CA HIS A 137 -11.02 9.38 -3.29
C HIS A 137 -11.84 10.68 -3.24
N ARG A 138 -11.54 11.60 -2.31
CA ARG A 138 -12.21 12.92 -2.25
C ARG A 138 -11.89 13.79 -3.47
N ALA A 139 -10.65 13.77 -3.95
CA ALA A 139 -10.24 14.53 -5.13
C ALA A 139 -10.93 14.02 -6.40
N GLU A 140 -11.03 12.70 -6.56
CA GLU A 140 -11.75 12.05 -7.68
C GLU A 140 -13.24 12.43 -7.69
N ASN A 141 -13.90 12.33 -6.52
CA ASN A 141 -15.32 12.70 -6.38
C ASN A 141 -15.57 14.19 -6.62
N THR A 142 -14.59 15.06 -6.33
CA THR A 142 -14.69 16.50 -6.59
C THR A 142 -14.51 16.81 -8.07
N GLY A 143 -13.52 16.17 -8.73
CA GLY A 143 -13.25 16.35 -10.16
C GLY A 143 -14.39 15.88 -11.07
N GLY A 144 -15.07 14.79 -10.70
CA GLY A 144 -16.25 14.28 -11.43
C GLY A 144 -17.47 15.22 -11.38
N ARG A 145 -17.59 16.05 -10.33
CA ARG A 145 -18.75 16.94 -10.14
C ARG A 145 -18.66 18.23 -10.96
N THR A 146 -17.46 18.63 -11.39
CA THR A 146 -17.23 19.80 -12.24
C THR A 146 -17.46 19.56 -13.73
N ALA A 147 -17.46 18.31 -14.20
CA ALA A 147 -17.64 17.98 -15.62
C ALA A 147 -19.11 17.87 -16.09
N GLY A 148 -20.09 17.90 -15.17
CA GLY A 148 -21.51 17.63 -15.48
C GLY A 148 -22.43 18.84 -15.67
N ARG A 149 -21.95 20.08 -15.48
CA ARG A 149 -22.83 21.27 -15.48
C ARG A 149 -22.64 22.13 -16.72
N GLY A 150 -22.98 21.59 -17.88
CA GLY A 150 -22.81 22.32 -19.13
C GLY A 150 -23.51 21.71 -20.34
N ARG A 151 -24.83 21.45 -20.28
CA ARG A 151 -25.63 21.36 -21.50
C ARG A 151 -27.11 21.70 -21.26
N SER A 152 -27.56 22.67 -22.06
CA SER A 152 -28.93 22.86 -22.54
C SER A 152 -29.93 23.63 -21.67
N ARG A 153 -29.75 24.96 -21.63
CA ARG A 153 -30.88 25.91 -21.58
C ARG A 153 -30.63 27.05 -22.58
N THR A 154 -30.94 26.79 -23.84
CA THR A 154 -31.24 27.85 -24.81
C THR A 154 -32.58 27.52 -25.41
N GLY A 155 -33.63 28.06 -24.77
CA GLY A 155 -34.88 28.27 -25.45
C GLY A 155 -34.68 29.26 -26.59
N ARG A 156 -35.34 29.03 -27.71
CA ARG A 156 -35.70 30.10 -28.63
C ARG A 156 -37.13 29.87 -29.05
N ALA A 157 -38.02 30.54 -28.34
CA ALA A 157 -39.28 30.99 -28.89
C ALA A 157 -38.97 31.93 -30.06
N HIS A 158 -39.61 31.74 -31.21
CA HIS A 158 -39.96 32.86 -32.07
C HIS A 158 -41.22 32.51 -32.86
N ALA A 159 -42.22 33.36 -32.64
CA ALA A 159 -43.51 33.39 -33.30
C ALA A 159 -43.43 34.01 -34.71
N SER A 160 -44.58 33.94 -35.40
CA SER A 160 -44.98 34.71 -36.59
C SER A 160 -44.44 34.14 -37.91
N ARG A 161 -45.25 33.80 -38.91
CA ARG A 161 -46.47 34.41 -39.45
C ARG A 161 -47.39 33.37 -40.10
#